data_AF-A0A1V2PJN9-F1
#
_entry.id   AF-A0A1V2PJN9-F1
#
_cell.length_a   1.000
_cell.length_b   1.000
_cell.length_c   1.000
_cell.angle_alpha   90.00
_cell.angle_beta   90.00
_cell.angle_gamma   90.00
#
_symmetry.space_group_name_H-M   'P 1'
#
loop_
_entity.id
_entity.type
_entity.pdbx_description
1 polymer ?
#
loop_
_entity_poly.entity_id
_entity_poly.type
_entity_poly.pdbx_seq_one_letter_code
_entity_poly.pdbx_strand_id
1 'polypeptide(L)'
;MATNPTVPAGAPDLEANKYLKHLQDAYLYSYVAAGGSSVKLVVTDTDDTASYFSGALGDLATDSGYLHIRLDAGQTRMQLIDELFFAACRQIDWVGLAARFLHRTYEELHIPAGESVPLTEAVQVRQVADANGVHPGELYRTVRRSLEQRVLDEPTLMRQFDTAILRLCHSLLNWTGYEASERDVVVRWLHGHSVPVAQLRAVGLSGRIGRHHARYMFNSMTSWVQLAGMTGMVVELDLTRIAVVRRPPAALRRGFYYTKATALDTFEILRQFIDGIEDMFATLLVVSMPRQMSVDVQRGLPVYHALYLRVADDVYDQNRANPLGSLVRISR
;
A
#
# COMPACT_ATOMS: atom_id res chain seq x y z
N MET A 1 -1.17 -20.54 47.22
CA MET A 1 -1.39 -20.69 45.76
C MET A 1 -1.75 -19.31 45.24
N ALA A 2 -0.73 -18.52 44.90
CA ALA A 2 -0.91 -17.12 44.52
C ALA A 2 -1.50 -17.06 43.12
N THR A 3 -2.65 -16.41 43.00
CA THR A 3 -3.32 -16.07 41.75
C THR A 3 -2.35 -15.30 40.86
N ASN A 4 -2.07 -15.82 39.66
CA ASN A 4 -1.42 -15.05 38.61
C ASN A 4 -2.16 -13.71 38.45
N PRO A 5 -1.46 -12.56 38.41
CA PRO A 5 -2.12 -11.30 38.09
C PRO A 5 -2.72 -11.44 36.69
N THR A 6 -4.04 -11.37 36.62
CA THR A 6 -4.79 -11.28 35.37
C THR A 6 -4.24 -10.08 34.60
N VAL A 7 -3.61 -10.33 33.45
CA VAL A 7 -3.37 -9.31 32.44
C VAL A 7 -4.71 -8.61 32.23
N PRO A 8 -4.80 -7.27 32.34
CA PRO A 8 -6.07 -6.58 32.19
C PRO A 8 -6.68 -7.00 30.85
N ALA A 9 -7.91 -7.51 30.90
CA ALA A 9 -8.73 -7.66 29.71
C ALA A 9 -8.83 -6.25 29.11
N GLY A 10 -8.16 -6.00 28.00
CA GLY A 10 -8.13 -4.67 27.37
C GLY A 10 -9.53 -4.19 26.97
N ALA A 11 -9.60 -3.12 26.17
CA ALA A 11 -10.88 -2.61 25.67
C ALA A 11 -11.76 -3.73 25.09
N PRO A 12 -13.09 -3.71 25.30
CA PRO A 12 -13.98 -4.79 24.89
C PRO A 12 -14.02 -4.94 23.37
N ASP A 13 -14.46 -6.11 22.92
CA ASP A 13 -14.53 -6.43 21.50
C ASP A 13 -15.62 -5.64 20.78
N LEU A 14 -15.32 -5.25 19.54
CA LEU A 14 -16.27 -4.65 18.61
C LEU A 14 -16.68 -5.67 17.54
N GLU A 15 -17.96 -5.68 17.19
CA GLU A 15 -18.44 -6.50 16.08
C GLU A 15 -17.73 -6.09 14.76
N ALA A 16 -17.20 -7.06 14.02
CA ALA A 16 -16.43 -6.80 12.80
C ALA A 16 -17.16 -5.87 11.80
N ASN A 17 -18.46 -6.06 11.62
CA ASN A 17 -19.29 -5.21 10.75
C ASN A 17 -19.39 -3.76 11.22
N LYS A 18 -19.52 -3.56 12.54
CA LYS A 18 -19.56 -2.22 13.13
C LYS A 18 -18.22 -1.52 12.94
N TYR A 19 -17.12 -2.26 13.05
CA TYR A 19 -15.80 -1.69 12.81
C TYR A 19 -15.56 -1.37 11.34
N LEU A 20 -15.94 -2.25 10.41
CA LEU A 20 -15.87 -1.99 8.96
C LEU A 20 -16.66 -0.73 8.59
N LYS A 21 -17.89 -0.59 9.11
CA LYS A 21 -18.69 0.62 8.92
C LYS A 21 -17.99 1.86 9.49
N HIS A 22 -17.36 1.74 10.66
CA HIS A 22 -16.59 2.84 11.22
C HIS A 22 -15.39 3.22 10.33
N LEU A 23 -14.65 2.24 9.80
CA LEU A 23 -13.55 2.50 8.86
C LEU A 23 -14.06 3.19 7.59
N GLN A 24 -15.21 2.77 7.07
CA GLN A 24 -15.86 3.43 5.94
C GLN A 24 -16.14 4.91 6.23
N ASP A 25 -16.91 5.18 7.30
CA ASP A 25 -17.42 6.52 7.58
C ASP A 25 -16.32 7.49 8.05
N ALA A 26 -15.49 7.05 9.01
CA ALA A 26 -14.52 7.90 9.70
C ALA A 26 -13.15 7.96 9.02
N TYR A 27 -12.81 6.99 8.17
CA TYR A 27 -11.53 6.95 7.48
C TYR A 27 -11.68 7.05 5.98
N LEU A 28 -12.31 6.07 5.31
CA LEU A 28 -12.32 6.01 3.85
C LEU A 28 -13.12 7.12 3.19
N TYR A 29 -14.28 7.52 3.73
CA TYR A 29 -15.09 8.60 3.14
C TYR A 29 -14.74 10.00 3.63
N SER A 30 -13.86 10.12 4.62
CA SER A 30 -13.52 11.40 5.23
C SER A 30 -12.01 11.59 5.32
N TYR A 31 -11.39 11.14 6.40
CA TYR A 31 -10.00 11.49 6.72
C TYR A 31 -9.00 11.08 5.64
N VAL A 32 -9.10 9.84 5.13
CA VAL A 32 -8.16 9.29 4.14
C VAL A 32 -8.43 9.86 2.75
N ALA A 33 -9.70 9.99 2.35
CA ALA A 33 -10.07 10.62 1.08
C ALA A 33 -9.62 12.08 0.98
N ALA A 34 -9.52 12.78 2.12
CA ALA A 34 -8.98 14.13 2.22
C ALA A 34 -7.44 14.21 2.20
N GLY A 35 -6.74 13.08 1.98
CA GLY A 35 -5.27 13.01 1.94
C GLY A 35 -4.61 12.57 3.25
N GLY A 36 -5.37 12.38 4.32
CA GLY A 36 -4.85 11.87 5.60
C GLY A 36 -4.40 10.42 5.52
N SER A 37 -3.58 10.00 6.49
CA SER A 37 -3.10 8.62 6.59
C SER A 37 -3.22 8.09 8.02
N SER A 38 -3.57 6.82 8.17
CA SER A 38 -3.75 6.19 9.48
C SER A 38 -3.26 4.74 9.50
N VAL A 39 -2.76 4.31 10.66
CA VAL A 39 -2.40 2.91 10.93
C VAL A 39 -3.36 2.34 11.98
N LYS A 40 -3.95 1.19 11.71
CA LYS A 40 -4.87 0.49 12.60
C LYS A 40 -4.42 -0.94 12.82
N LEU A 41 -4.21 -1.34 14.07
CA LEU A 41 -3.97 -2.72 14.46
C LEU A 41 -5.31 -3.35 14.83
N VAL A 42 -5.64 -4.44 14.17
CA VAL A 42 -6.89 -5.17 14.35
C VAL A 42 -6.56 -6.54 14.93
N VAL A 43 -7.08 -6.79 16.12
CA VAL A 43 -6.93 -8.04 16.83
C VAL A 43 -8.17 -8.88 16.61
N THR A 44 -8.00 -10.04 15.97
CA THR A 44 -9.12 -10.95 15.67
C THR A 44 -9.17 -12.08 16.69
N ASP A 45 -10.38 -12.47 17.08
CA ASP A 45 -10.62 -13.58 18.00
C ASP A 45 -10.40 -14.95 17.35
N THR A 46 -10.74 -15.09 16.06
CA THR A 46 -10.62 -16.31 15.26
C THR A 46 -10.06 -16.04 13.86
N ASP A 47 -9.56 -17.10 13.21
CA ASP A 47 -9.12 -17.05 11.81
C ASP A 47 -10.29 -16.82 10.85
N ASP A 48 -11.51 -17.25 11.21
CA ASP A 48 -12.73 -16.99 10.45
C ASP A 48 -13.10 -15.50 10.48
N THR A 49 -13.02 -14.86 11.66
CA THR A 49 -13.21 -13.40 11.79
C THR A 49 -12.16 -12.64 10.99
N ALA A 50 -10.90 -13.08 11.01
CA ALA A 50 -9.82 -12.45 10.23
C ALA A 50 -10.07 -12.55 8.71
N SER A 51 -10.46 -13.73 8.25
CA SER A 51 -10.74 -13.98 6.82
C SER A 51 -11.94 -13.16 6.35
N TYR A 52 -13.00 -13.11 7.17
CA TYR A 52 -14.18 -12.30 6.91
C TYR A 52 -13.85 -10.80 6.85
N PHE A 53 -13.17 -10.29 7.87
CA PHE A 53 -12.82 -8.88 7.96
C PHE A 53 -11.95 -8.43 6.78
N SER A 54 -10.95 -9.24 6.40
CA SER A 54 -10.09 -8.93 5.25
C SER A 54 -10.86 -8.88 3.93
N GLY A 55 -11.72 -9.88 3.67
CA GLY A 55 -12.54 -9.88 2.45
C GLY A 55 -13.42 -8.64 2.36
N ALA A 56 -14.15 -8.35 3.44
CA ALA A 56 -15.04 -7.20 3.51
C ALA A 56 -14.30 -5.85 3.45
N LEU A 57 -13.08 -5.76 4.00
CA LEU A 57 -12.25 -4.56 3.89
C LEU A 57 -11.77 -4.35 2.45
N GLY A 58 -11.40 -5.43 1.75
CA GLY A 58 -11.00 -5.38 0.34
C GLY A 58 -12.13 -4.94 -0.58
N ASP A 59 -13.34 -5.49 -0.39
CA ASP A 59 -14.55 -5.09 -1.11
C ASP A 59 -14.86 -3.60 -0.84
N LEU A 60 -14.88 -3.20 0.44
CA LEU A 60 -15.13 -1.82 0.85
C LEU A 60 -14.13 -0.82 0.24
N ALA A 61 -12.84 -1.16 0.24
CA ALA A 61 -11.80 -0.33 -0.35
C ALA A 61 -12.02 -0.16 -1.86
N THR A 62 -12.23 -1.26 -2.57
CA THR A 62 -12.41 -1.27 -4.02
C THR A 62 -13.66 -0.50 -4.45
N ASP A 63 -14.79 -0.73 -3.77
CA ASP A 63 -16.06 -0.04 -4.02
C ASP A 63 -15.97 1.48 -3.75
N SER A 64 -15.04 1.88 -2.88
CA SER A 64 -14.77 3.29 -2.54
C SER A 64 -13.68 3.93 -3.42
N GLY A 65 -13.22 3.25 -4.48
CA GLY A 65 -12.21 3.75 -5.40
C GLY A 65 -10.77 3.75 -4.87
N TYR A 66 -10.51 2.99 -3.81
CA TYR A 66 -9.16 2.80 -3.27
C TYR A 66 -8.45 1.65 -3.98
N LEU A 67 -7.13 1.77 -4.09
CA LEU A 67 -6.28 0.62 -4.40
C LEU A 67 -6.12 -0.23 -3.13
N HIS A 68 -6.62 -1.46 -3.14
CA HIS A 68 -6.42 -2.41 -2.04
C HIS A 68 -5.20 -3.30 -2.31
N ILE A 69 -4.33 -3.43 -1.30
CA ILE A 69 -3.16 -4.31 -1.32
C ILE A 69 -3.18 -5.15 -0.06
N ARG A 70 -3.13 -6.48 -0.19
CA ARG A 70 -3.02 -7.38 0.96
C ARG A 70 -1.68 -8.10 0.96
N LEU A 71 -0.95 -8.01 2.06
CA LEU A 71 0.32 -8.68 2.28
C LEU A 71 0.18 -9.72 3.39
N ASP A 72 0.40 -10.99 3.06
CA ASP A 72 0.40 -12.11 4.01
C ASP A 72 1.81 -12.38 4.51
N ALA A 73 2.02 -12.38 5.84
CA ALA A 73 3.30 -12.72 6.46
C ALA A 73 3.75 -14.17 6.15
N GLY A 74 2.83 -15.06 5.80
CA GLY A 74 3.09 -16.38 5.22
C GLY A 74 3.84 -16.33 3.89
N GLN A 75 3.68 -15.26 3.10
CA GLN A 75 4.20 -15.14 1.74
C GLN A 75 5.16 -13.98 1.54
N THR A 76 5.25 -13.07 2.51
CA THR A 76 6.11 -11.88 2.47
C THR A 76 6.97 -11.87 3.73
N ARG A 77 8.26 -11.50 3.63
CA ARG A 77 9.13 -11.27 4.80
C ARG A 77 8.87 -9.86 5.34
N MET A 78 7.91 -9.74 6.24
CA MET A 78 7.40 -8.47 6.77
C MET A 78 8.46 -7.63 7.50
N GLN A 79 9.51 -8.27 8.01
CA GLN A 79 10.63 -7.61 8.64
C GLN A 79 11.58 -6.89 7.66
N LEU A 80 11.40 -7.06 6.36
CA LEU A 80 12.23 -6.48 5.31
C LEU A 80 11.41 -5.48 4.50
N ILE A 81 11.67 -4.18 4.71
CA ILE A 81 10.89 -3.09 4.09
C ILE A 81 10.92 -3.10 2.56
N ASP A 82 12.03 -3.51 1.96
CA ASP A 82 12.14 -3.67 0.51
C ASP A 82 11.31 -4.82 -0.02
N GLU A 83 11.20 -5.92 0.71
CA GLU A 83 10.31 -7.02 0.32
C GLU A 83 8.84 -6.69 0.48
N LEU A 84 8.48 -5.95 1.53
CA LEU A 84 7.14 -5.40 1.73
C LEU A 84 6.76 -4.49 0.55
N PHE A 85 7.65 -3.54 0.21
CA PHE A 85 7.47 -2.66 -0.94
C PHE A 85 7.28 -3.47 -2.23
N PHE A 86 8.18 -4.40 -2.56
CA PHE A 86 8.05 -5.19 -3.78
C PHE A 86 6.80 -6.08 -3.80
N ALA A 87 6.39 -6.60 -2.65
CA ALA A 87 5.17 -7.40 -2.55
C ALA A 87 3.92 -6.54 -2.80
N ALA A 88 3.91 -5.29 -2.34
CA ALA A 88 2.87 -4.32 -2.69
C ALA A 88 2.90 -4.00 -4.19
N CYS A 89 4.07 -3.63 -4.74
CA CYS A 89 4.19 -3.26 -6.15
C CYS A 89 3.74 -4.34 -7.13
N ARG A 90 3.91 -5.62 -6.79
CA ARG A 90 3.45 -6.74 -7.64
C ARG A 90 1.93 -6.88 -7.75
N GLN A 91 1.16 -6.21 -6.88
CA GLN A 91 -0.30 -6.21 -6.92
C GLN A 91 -0.86 -5.00 -7.69
N ILE A 92 0.01 -4.09 -8.14
CA ILE A 92 -0.40 -2.85 -8.79
C ILE A 92 -0.35 -3.03 -10.31
N ASP A 93 -1.46 -2.70 -10.98
CA ASP A 93 -1.45 -2.48 -12.42
C ASP A 93 -0.81 -1.12 -12.74
N TRP A 94 0.52 -1.11 -12.80
CA TRP A 94 1.30 0.10 -13.08
C TRP A 94 0.94 0.73 -14.42
N VAL A 95 0.70 -0.10 -15.43
CA VAL A 95 0.35 0.36 -16.78
C VAL A 95 -1.04 1.00 -16.74
N GLY A 96 -2.00 0.36 -16.08
CA GLY A 96 -3.33 0.90 -15.88
C GLY A 96 -3.35 2.21 -15.10
N LEU A 97 -2.57 2.33 -14.01
CA LEU A 97 -2.46 3.59 -13.27
C LEU A 97 -1.84 4.72 -14.12
N ALA A 98 -0.79 4.42 -14.89
CA ALA A 98 -0.19 5.39 -15.79
C ALA A 98 -1.15 5.80 -16.93
N ALA A 99 -1.95 4.85 -17.45
CA ALA A 99 -3.02 5.16 -18.40
C ALA A 99 -4.08 6.09 -17.80
N ARG A 100 -4.53 5.84 -16.56
CA ARG A 100 -5.48 6.72 -15.86
C ARG A 100 -4.93 8.14 -15.72
N PHE A 101 -3.65 8.25 -15.34
CA PHE A 101 -2.97 9.54 -15.23
C PHE A 101 -2.89 10.28 -16.58
N LEU A 102 -2.68 9.56 -17.67
CA LEU A 102 -2.72 10.12 -19.02
C LEU A 102 -4.11 10.61 -19.41
N HIS A 103 -5.16 9.83 -19.16
CA HIS A 103 -6.55 10.25 -19.40
C HIS A 103 -6.87 11.56 -18.68
N ARG A 104 -6.54 11.66 -17.38
CA ARG A 104 -6.73 12.91 -16.63
C ARG A 104 -5.93 14.08 -17.19
N THR A 105 -4.72 13.82 -17.70
CA THR A 105 -3.91 14.85 -18.35
C THR A 105 -4.57 15.36 -19.62
N TYR A 106 -5.14 14.47 -20.43
CA TYR A 106 -5.93 14.85 -21.62
C TYR A 106 -7.18 15.65 -21.26
N GLU A 107 -7.92 15.23 -20.23
CA GLU A 107 -9.11 15.93 -19.74
C GLU A 107 -8.79 17.34 -19.25
N GLU A 108 -7.73 17.51 -18.45
CA GLU A 108 -7.27 18.81 -17.94
C GLU A 108 -6.80 19.75 -19.04
N LEU A 109 -6.27 19.20 -20.14
CA LEU A 109 -5.92 19.98 -21.33
C LEU A 109 -7.12 20.30 -22.23
N HIS A 110 -8.32 19.86 -21.86
CA HIS A 110 -9.55 19.98 -22.64
C HIS A 110 -9.48 19.31 -24.02
N ILE A 111 -8.72 18.21 -24.13
CA ILE A 111 -8.56 17.39 -25.34
C ILE A 111 -8.76 15.92 -24.96
N PRO A 112 -10.00 15.47 -24.69
CA PRO A 112 -10.26 14.15 -24.13
C PRO A 112 -9.88 13.04 -25.10
N ALA A 113 -9.45 11.91 -24.55
CA ALA A 113 -9.04 10.73 -25.31
C ALA A 113 -10.20 9.93 -25.93
N GLY A 114 -11.45 10.33 -25.66
CA GLY A 114 -12.69 9.72 -26.14
C GLY A 114 -13.38 8.84 -25.08
N GLU A 115 -14.71 8.87 -25.03
CA GLU A 115 -15.52 8.21 -23.98
C GLU A 115 -15.51 6.66 -24.05
N SER A 116 -15.09 6.08 -25.17
CA SER A 116 -15.18 4.64 -25.41
C SER A 116 -13.97 3.83 -24.92
N VAL A 117 -12.89 4.48 -24.46
CA VAL A 117 -11.68 3.79 -24.02
C VAL A 117 -11.66 3.66 -22.50
N PRO A 118 -11.46 2.44 -21.93
CA PRO A 118 -11.32 2.28 -20.49
C PRO A 118 -10.19 3.15 -19.93
N LEU A 119 -10.39 3.74 -18.76
CA LEU A 119 -9.37 4.61 -18.13
C LEU A 119 -8.05 3.87 -17.83
N THR A 120 -8.08 2.54 -17.74
CA THR A 120 -6.90 1.68 -17.53
C THR A 120 -6.15 1.36 -18.82
N GLU A 121 -6.68 1.75 -19.98
CA GLU A 121 -6.02 1.55 -21.27
C GLU A 121 -5.52 2.89 -21.81
N ALA A 122 -4.23 2.95 -22.16
CA ALA A 122 -3.66 4.18 -22.68
C ALA A 122 -4.12 4.42 -24.13
N VAL A 123 -4.53 5.66 -24.41
CA VAL A 123 -4.81 6.12 -25.77
C VAL A 123 -3.58 6.81 -26.32
N GLN A 124 -3.17 6.44 -27.53
CA GLN A 124 -1.97 7.00 -28.13
C GLN A 124 -2.21 8.45 -28.55
N VAL A 125 -1.18 9.29 -28.41
CA VAL A 125 -1.27 10.73 -28.73
C VAL A 125 -1.81 10.97 -30.14
N ARG A 126 -1.42 10.16 -31.12
CA ARG A 126 -1.89 10.31 -32.50
C ARG A 126 -3.39 10.08 -32.62
N GLN A 127 -3.93 9.07 -31.94
CA GLN A 127 -5.36 8.78 -31.95
C GLN A 127 -6.16 9.92 -31.31
N VAL A 128 -5.69 10.45 -30.19
CA VAL A 128 -6.32 11.62 -29.54
C VAL A 128 -6.23 12.84 -30.44
N ALA A 129 -5.09 13.05 -31.10
CA ALA A 129 -4.90 14.18 -32.00
C ALA A 129 -5.84 14.15 -33.21
N ASP A 130 -5.95 12.98 -33.85
CA ASP A 130 -6.83 12.76 -34.99
C ASP A 130 -8.30 12.96 -34.60
N ALA A 131 -8.73 12.44 -33.45
CA ALA A 131 -10.10 12.58 -32.96
C ALA A 131 -10.50 14.03 -32.62
N ASN A 132 -9.53 14.85 -32.21
CA ASN A 132 -9.76 16.24 -31.79
C ASN A 132 -9.35 17.27 -32.86
N GLY A 133 -8.87 16.82 -34.03
CA GLY A 133 -8.46 17.71 -35.13
C GLY A 133 -7.24 18.58 -34.81
N VAL A 134 -6.34 18.13 -33.93
CA VAL A 134 -5.12 18.85 -33.53
C VAL A 134 -3.87 18.22 -34.14
N HIS A 135 -2.80 18.99 -34.28
CA HIS A 135 -1.55 18.46 -34.84
C HIS A 135 -0.87 17.50 -33.83
N PRO A 136 -0.55 16.23 -34.19
CA PRO A 136 -0.03 15.24 -33.24
C PRO A 136 1.26 15.64 -32.55
N GLY A 137 2.17 16.32 -33.27
CA GLY A 137 3.43 16.77 -32.70
C GLY A 137 3.29 17.95 -31.72
N GLU A 138 2.24 18.74 -31.84
CA GLU A 138 1.94 19.80 -30.87
C GLU A 138 1.31 19.18 -29.61
N LEU A 139 0.32 18.30 -29.80
CA LEU A 139 -0.32 17.59 -28.69
C LEU A 139 0.71 16.79 -27.88
N TYR A 140 1.62 16.07 -28.54
CA TYR A 140 2.68 15.32 -27.86
C TYR A 140 3.51 16.22 -26.94
N ARG A 141 3.97 17.39 -27.43
CA ARG A 141 4.78 18.32 -26.62
C ARG A 141 3.99 18.89 -25.46
N THR A 142 2.73 19.24 -25.66
CA THR A 142 1.85 19.79 -24.63
C THR A 142 1.56 18.77 -23.53
N VAL A 143 1.12 17.57 -23.91
CA VAL A 143 0.84 16.46 -22.98
C VAL A 143 2.10 16.09 -22.21
N ARG A 144 3.23 15.90 -22.92
CA ARG A 144 4.51 15.59 -22.29
C ARG A 144 4.92 16.63 -21.24
N ARG A 145 4.82 17.92 -21.58
CA ARG A 145 5.14 19.00 -20.63
C ARG A 145 4.23 18.97 -19.41
N SER A 146 2.93 18.74 -19.61
CA SER A 146 1.97 18.65 -18.52
C SER A 146 2.25 17.46 -17.60
N LEU A 147 2.57 16.29 -18.16
CA LEU A 147 2.98 15.11 -17.38
C LEU A 147 4.25 15.37 -16.57
N GLU A 148 5.30 15.89 -17.23
CA GLU A 148 6.57 16.22 -16.58
C GLU A 148 6.34 17.20 -15.43
N GLN A 149 5.57 18.27 -15.66
CA GLN A 149 5.25 19.25 -14.61
C GLN A 149 4.50 18.62 -13.44
N ARG A 150 3.41 17.88 -13.70
CA ARG A 150 2.59 17.27 -12.63
C ARG A 150 3.35 16.29 -11.76
N VAL A 151 4.25 15.49 -12.34
CA VAL A 151 5.04 14.52 -11.57
C VAL A 151 6.18 15.22 -10.83
N LEU A 152 6.85 16.20 -11.43
CA LEU A 152 7.98 16.90 -10.80
C LEU A 152 7.56 17.92 -9.75
N ASP A 153 6.34 18.46 -9.85
CA ASP A 153 5.76 19.38 -8.87
C ASP A 153 5.26 18.62 -7.62
N GLU A 154 5.23 17.28 -7.62
CA GLU A 154 4.86 16.48 -6.44
C GLU A 154 6.08 16.27 -5.52
N PRO A 155 6.16 16.97 -4.37
CA PRO A 155 7.37 16.97 -3.53
C PRO A 155 7.60 15.65 -2.80
N THR A 156 6.59 14.78 -2.71
CA THR A 156 6.66 13.50 -2.00
C THR A 156 7.29 12.38 -2.84
N LEU A 157 7.52 12.61 -4.15
CA LEU A 157 8.13 11.63 -5.04
C LEU A 157 9.66 11.67 -4.95
N MET A 158 10.26 10.52 -4.65
CA MET A 158 11.70 10.35 -4.75
C MET A 158 12.15 10.37 -6.23
N ARG A 159 13.32 10.96 -6.49
CA ARG A 159 13.93 11.12 -7.83
C ARG A 159 14.17 9.84 -8.67
N GLN A 160 13.96 8.66 -8.11
CA GLN A 160 14.04 7.41 -8.89
C GLN A 160 12.63 6.90 -9.21
N PHE A 161 11.66 7.26 -8.35
CA PHE A 161 10.25 6.96 -8.55
C PHE A 161 9.66 7.88 -9.63
N ASP A 162 9.87 9.20 -9.54
CA ASP A 162 9.41 10.16 -10.56
C ASP A 162 9.89 9.77 -11.99
N THR A 163 11.15 9.35 -12.10
CA THR A 163 11.81 8.97 -13.33
C THR A 163 11.20 7.69 -13.87
N ALA A 164 10.96 6.70 -13.00
CA ALA A 164 10.28 5.47 -13.39
C ALA A 164 8.87 5.74 -13.92
N ILE A 165 8.09 6.56 -13.21
CA ILE A 165 6.73 6.93 -13.61
C ILE A 165 6.72 7.72 -14.91
N LEU A 166 7.59 8.72 -15.06
CA LEU A 166 7.67 9.50 -16.32
C LEU A 166 8.06 8.61 -17.51
N ARG A 167 8.98 7.67 -17.32
CA ARG A 167 9.33 6.69 -18.36
C ARG A 167 8.14 5.81 -18.72
N LEU A 168 7.40 5.35 -17.70
CA LEU A 168 6.19 4.57 -17.91
C LEU A 168 5.13 5.37 -18.69
N CYS A 169 4.80 6.59 -18.27
CA CYS A 169 3.85 7.45 -18.96
C CYS A 169 4.30 7.78 -20.40
N HIS A 170 5.58 8.12 -20.60
CA HIS A 170 6.12 8.37 -21.94
C HIS A 170 6.02 7.15 -22.83
N SER A 171 6.24 5.95 -22.29
CA SER A 171 6.11 4.71 -23.07
C SER A 171 4.69 4.47 -23.59
N LEU A 172 3.69 4.98 -22.88
CA LEU A 172 2.29 4.86 -23.23
C LEU A 172 1.82 5.91 -24.25
N LEU A 173 2.49 7.07 -24.33
CA LEU A 173 2.25 8.04 -25.40
C LEU A 173 2.59 7.47 -26.80
N ASN A 174 3.51 6.49 -26.85
CA ASN A 174 3.90 5.70 -28.02
C ASN A 174 4.20 6.56 -29.27
N TRP A 175 5.00 7.61 -29.12
CA TRP A 175 5.27 8.56 -30.18
C TRP A 175 6.09 7.95 -31.34
N THR A 176 7.07 7.11 -31.01
CA THR A 176 8.03 6.54 -31.96
C THR A 176 7.81 5.05 -32.25
N GLY A 177 7.10 4.31 -31.39
CA GLY A 177 6.77 2.90 -31.59
C GLY A 177 7.78 1.91 -31.01
N TYR A 178 8.83 2.37 -30.31
CA TYR A 178 9.92 1.56 -29.73
C TYR A 178 9.89 1.48 -28.20
N GLU A 179 8.90 2.10 -27.56
CA GLU A 179 8.88 2.35 -26.12
C GLU A 179 8.42 1.14 -25.27
N ALA A 180 7.93 0.07 -25.90
CA ALA A 180 7.47 -1.14 -25.21
C ALA A 180 8.58 -1.83 -24.37
N SER A 181 9.85 -1.68 -24.78
CA SER A 181 11.00 -2.21 -24.04
C SER A 181 11.29 -1.42 -22.76
N GLU A 182 11.15 -0.10 -22.78
CA GLU A 182 11.34 0.75 -21.58
C GLU A 182 10.29 0.42 -20.52
N ARG A 183 9.04 0.22 -20.94
CA ARG A 183 7.93 -0.19 -20.07
C ARG A 183 8.25 -1.46 -19.29
N ASP A 184 8.72 -2.51 -19.98
CA ASP A 184 9.07 -3.77 -19.33
C ASP A 184 10.20 -3.59 -18.29
N VAL A 185 11.23 -2.82 -18.64
CA VAL A 185 12.34 -2.52 -17.73
C VAL A 185 11.84 -1.84 -16.45
N VAL A 186 11.00 -0.82 -16.57
CA VAL A 186 10.45 -0.08 -15.43
C VAL A 186 9.57 -0.96 -14.55
N VAL A 187 8.62 -1.69 -15.15
CA VAL A 187 7.70 -2.56 -14.40
C VAL A 187 8.47 -3.68 -13.68
N ARG A 188 9.46 -4.29 -14.35
CA ARG A 188 10.32 -5.30 -13.72
C ARG A 188 11.13 -4.72 -12.56
N TRP A 189 11.64 -3.51 -12.69
CA TRP A 189 12.37 -2.82 -11.63
C TRP A 189 11.48 -2.52 -10.42
N LEU A 190 10.26 -2.01 -10.63
CA LEU A 190 9.26 -1.78 -9.58
C LEU A 190 8.86 -3.10 -8.87
N HIS A 191 8.76 -4.21 -9.61
CA HIS A 191 8.49 -5.53 -9.04
C HIS A 191 9.69 -6.13 -8.29
N GLY A 192 10.86 -5.48 -8.34
CA GLY A 192 12.09 -5.95 -7.69
C GLY A 192 12.77 -7.11 -8.41
N HIS A 193 12.45 -7.34 -9.68
CA HIS A 193 13.15 -8.31 -10.51
C HIS A 193 14.58 -7.86 -10.81
N SER A 194 15.45 -8.83 -11.09
CA SER A 194 16.79 -8.52 -11.59
C SER A 194 16.70 -7.92 -12.99
N VAL A 195 17.29 -6.73 -13.17
CA VAL A 195 17.36 -6.01 -14.44
C VAL A 195 18.83 -5.63 -14.69
N PRO A 196 19.40 -5.92 -15.86
CA PRO A 196 20.77 -5.54 -16.20
C PRO A 196 21.01 -4.03 -16.04
N VAL A 197 22.16 -3.66 -15.45
CA VAL A 197 22.52 -2.25 -15.19
C VAL A 197 22.48 -1.40 -16.47
N ALA A 198 22.88 -1.96 -17.62
CA ALA A 198 22.81 -1.26 -18.89
C ALA A 198 21.38 -0.86 -19.28
N GLN A 199 20.40 -1.73 -19.03
CA GLN A 199 18.98 -1.45 -19.30
C GLN A 199 18.43 -0.41 -18.32
N LEU A 200 18.80 -0.49 -17.03
CA LEU A 200 18.40 0.52 -16.05
C LEU A 200 18.94 1.91 -16.41
N ARG A 201 20.22 1.99 -16.81
CA ARG A 201 20.84 3.25 -17.23
C ARG A 201 20.16 3.84 -18.47
N ALA A 202 19.73 3.01 -19.42
CA ALA A 202 19.03 3.47 -20.62
C ALA A 202 17.73 4.22 -20.28
N VAL A 203 17.03 3.82 -19.21
CA VAL A 203 15.81 4.50 -18.74
C VAL A 203 16.05 5.53 -17.64
N GLY A 204 17.31 5.77 -17.24
CA GLY A 204 17.67 6.75 -16.20
C GLY A 204 17.52 6.24 -14.75
N LEU A 205 17.34 4.93 -14.56
CA LEU A 205 17.25 4.29 -13.26
C LEU A 205 18.62 3.76 -12.79
N SER A 206 18.77 3.63 -11.48
CA SER A 206 20.02 3.22 -10.85
C SER A 206 19.79 2.15 -9.78
N GLY A 207 20.55 1.05 -9.90
CA GLY A 207 20.55 -0.02 -8.91
C GLY A 207 19.19 -0.67 -8.67
N ARG A 208 19.17 -1.58 -7.70
CA ARG A 208 17.93 -2.20 -7.21
C ARG A 208 17.36 -1.37 -6.06
N ILE A 209 16.03 -1.38 -5.93
CA ILE A 209 15.39 -0.90 -4.71
C ILE A 209 15.83 -1.74 -3.52
N GLY A 210 16.32 -1.08 -2.47
CA GLY A 210 16.88 -1.73 -1.30
C GLY A 210 16.42 -1.08 -0.01
N ARG A 211 16.71 -1.75 1.12
CA ARG A 211 16.25 -1.37 2.47
C ARG A 211 16.41 0.10 2.85
N HIS A 212 17.41 0.79 2.32
CA HIS A 212 17.69 2.19 2.67
C HIS A 212 16.73 3.19 2.01
N HIS A 213 16.06 2.79 0.94
CA HIS A 213 15.19 3.69 0.18
C HIS A 213 13.81 3.13 -0.14
N ALA A 214 13.58 1.82 0.09
CA ALA A 214 12.27 1.20 -0.09
C ALA A 214 11.14 1.89 0.67
N ARG A 215 11.42 2.46 1.85
CA ARG A 215 10.43 3.23 2.61
C ARG A 215 10.00 4.50 1.89
N TYR A 216 10.95 5.27 1.40
CA TYR A 216 10.65 6.46 0.60
C TYR A 216 9.95 6.09 -0.72
N MET A 217 10.34 4.97 -1.35
CA MET A 217 9.64 4.45 -2.53
C MET A 217 8.19 4.06 -2.21
N PHE A 218 7.93 3.48 -1.05
CA PHE A 218 6.58 3.17 -0.57
C PHE A 218 5.76 4.45 -0.39
N ASN A 219 6.33 5.48 0.22
CA ASN A 219 5.67 6.77 0.38
C ASN A 219 5.36 7.41 -1.00
N SER A 220 6.33 7.43 -1.92
CA SER A 220 6.11 7.90 -3.29
C SER A 220 5.02 7.12 -4.03
N MET A 221 4.93 5.81 -3.79
CA MET A 221 3.85 4.98 -4.32
C MET A 221 2.48 5.41 -3.80
N THR A 222 2.35 5.76 -2.51
CA THR A 222 1.08 6.24 -1.94
C THR A 222 0.59 7.52 -2.63
N SER A 223 1.50 8.49 -2.83
CA SER A 223 1.18 9.75 -3.52
C SER A 223 0.85 9.54 -4.99
N TRP A 224 1.60 8.67 -5.67
CA TRP A 224 1.37 8.35 -7.09
C TRP A 224 -0.03 7.76 -7.34
N VAL A 225 -0.49 6.86 -6.46
CA VAL A 225 -1.84 6.28 -6.57
C VAL A 225 -2.92 7.37 -6.60
N GLN A 226 -2.77 8.40 -5.77
CA GLN A 226 -3.72 9.52 -5.74
C GLN A 226 -3.54 10.47 -6.94
N LEU A 227 -2.30 10.77 -7.34
CA LEU A 227 -2.02 11.52 -8.58
C LEU A 227 -2.67 10.86 -9.81
N ALA A 228 -2.61 9.53 -9.90
CA ALA A 228 -3.24 8.73 -10.95
C ALA A 228 -4.79 8.71 -10.87
N GLY A 229 -5.39 9.35 -9.88
CA GLY A 229 -6.84 9.52 -9.75
C GLY A 229 -7.57 8.36 -9.08
N MET A 230 -6.88 7.63 -8.20
CA MET A 230 -7.53 6.79 -7.20
C MET A 230 -7.86 7.64 -5.96
N THR A 231 -8.83 7.21 -5.15
CA THR A 231 -9.16 7.92 -3.89
C THR A 231 -7.98 7.87 -2.90
N GLY A 232 -7.22 6.78 -2.92
CA GLY A 232 -6.07 6.54 -2.06
C GLY A 232 -5.70 5.07 -2.06
N MET A 233 -4.99 4.63 -1.01
CA MET A 233 -4.58 3.24 -0.85
C MET A 233 -5.01 2.64 0.49
N VAL A 234 -5.49 1.39 0.47
CA VAL A 234 -5.69 0.57 1.67
C VAL A 234 -4.70 -0.57 1.63
N VAL A 235 -3.79 -0.60 2.60
CA VAL A 235 -2.77 -1.62 2.72
C VAL A 235 -3.07 -2.50 3.91
N GLU A 236 -3.33 -3.77 3.68
CA GLU A 236 -3.56 -4.75 4.73
C GLU A 236 -2.31 -5.60 4.95
N LEU A 237 -1.82 -5.66 6.20
CA LEU A 237 -0.76 -6.56 6.64
C LEU A 237 -1.37 -7.65 7.51
N ASP A 238 -1.41 -8.88 7.00
CA ASP A 238 -1.84 -10.04 7.76
C ASP A 238 -0.63 -10.66 8.47
N LEU A 239 -0.60 -10.50 9.79
CA LEU A 239 0.46 -10.98 10.67
C LEU A 239 0.10 -12.27 11.40
N THR A 240 -0.96 -12.98 11.00
CA THR A 240 -1.39 -14.25 11.59
C THR A 240 -0.24 -15.26 11.66
N ARG A 241 0.58 -15.29 10.61
CA ARG A 241 1.76 -16.16 10.55
C ARG A 241 2.78 -15.91 11.67
N ILE A 242 2.89 -14.68 12.16
CA ILE A 242 3.89 -14.31 13.17
C ILE A 242 3.59 -14.97 14.51
N ALA A 243 2.34 -15.31 14.80
CA ALA A 243 1.93 -16.01 16.02
C ALA A 243 2.42 -17.47 16.08
N VAL A 244 2.85 -18.06 14.96
CA VAL A 244 3.31 -19.45 14.93
C VAL A 244 4.67 -19.58 15.62
N VAL A 245 4.66 -20.00 16.89
CA VAL A 245 5.86 -20.09 17.76
C VAL A 245 6.78 -21.26 17.40
N ARG A 246 6.21 -22.37 16.94
CA ARG A 246 6.98 -23.60 16.65
C ARG A 246 7.09 -23.78 15.14
N ARG A 247 8.32 -23.89 14.65
CA ARG A 247 8.58 -24.17 13.24
C ARG A 247 8.04 -25.56 12.88
N PRO A 248 7.12 -25.69 11.90
CA PRO A 248 6.62 -27.00 11.50
C PRO A 248 7.76 -27.92 11.00
N PRO A 249 7.58 -29.25 11.13
CA PRO A 249 8.45 -30.25 10.50
C PRO A 249 8.58 -30.00 8.99
N ALA A 250 9.72 -30.36 8.39
CA ALA A 250 10.06 -30.00 7.00
C ALA A 250 8.96 -30.32 5.99
N ALA A 251 8.30 -31.49 6.11
CA ALA A 251 7.22 -31.93 5.22
C ALA A 251 5.94 -31.07 5.28
N LEU A 252 5.72 -30.32 6.38
CA LEU A 252 4.54 -29.49 6.60
C LEU A 252 4.84 -27.99 6.51
N ARG A 253 6.10 -27.62 6.17
CA ARG A 253 6.48 -26.21 6.02
C ARG A 253 5.83 -25.63 4.76
N ARG A 254 5.05 -24.58 4.96
CA ARG A 254 4.51 -23.73 3.89
C ARG A 254 4.84 -22.28 4.20
N GLY A 255 5.30 -21.52 3.22
CA GLY A 255 5.58 -20.10 3.40
C GLY A 255 6.71 -19.77 4.38
N PHE A 256 6.84 -18.50 4.72
CA PHE A 256 7.87 -18.00 5.63
C PHE A 256 7.60 -18.38 7.09
N TYR A 257 8.66 -18.43 7.88
CA TYR A 257 8.59 -18.68 9.31
C TYR A 257 9.36 -17.60 10.05
N TYR A 258 8.78 -17.10 11.12
CA TYR A 258 9.34 -16.03 11.91
C TYR A 258 9.96 -16.61 13.18
N THR A 259 11.25 -16.39 13.37
CA THR A 259 11.87 -16.51 14.69
C THR A 259 11.38 -15.36 15.58
N LYS A 260 11.65 -15.44 16.89
CA LYS A 260 11.37 -14.32 17.80
C LYS A 260 12.05 -13.03 17.34
N ALA A 261 13.30 -13.10 16.90
CA ALA A 261 14.03 -11.94 16.38
C ALA A 261 13.31 -11.30 15.19
N THR A 262 12.95 -12.09 14.17
CA THR A 262 12.24 -11.56 12.99
C THR A 262 10.83 -11.06 13.30
N ALA A 263 10.17 -11.58 14.35
CA ALA A 263 8.90 -11.05 14.82
C ALA A 263 9.07 -9.65 15.42
N LEU A 264 10.11 -9.45 16.25
CA LEU A 264 10.46 -8.13 16.79
C LEU A 264 10.88 -7.15 15.69
N ASP A 265 11.66 -7.61 14.71
CA ASP A 265 12.01 -6.79 13.54
C ASP A 265 10.77 -6.39 12.74
N THR A 266 9.75 -7.26 12.66
CA THR A 266 8.47 -6.90 12.03
C THR A 266 7.75 -5.81 12.83
N PHE A 267 7.75 -5.90 14.17
CA PHE A 267 7.19 -4.84 15.01
C PHE A 267 7.96 -3.53 14.90
N GLU A 268 9.27 -3.57 14.66
CA GLU A 268 10.05 -2.38 14.34
C GLU A 268 9.59 -1.74 13.02
N ILE A 269 9.33 -2.53 11.98
CA ILE A 269 8.75 -2.01 10.73
C ILE A 269 7.39 -1.35 10.99
N LEU A 270 6.51 -1.96 11.78
CA LEU A 270 5.22 -1.37 12.13
C LEU A 270 5.39 -0.05 12.91
N ARG A 271 6.28 -0.02 13.89
CA ARG A 271 6.59 1.19 14.67
C ARG A 271 7.08 2.30 13.75
N GLN A 272 7.95 1.99 12.80
CA GLN A 272 8.41 2.94 11.80
C GLN A 272 7.24 3.50 10.99
N PHE A 273 6.34 2.65 10.48
CA PHE A 273 5.15 3.10 9.74
C PHE A 273 4.28 4.06 10.55
N ILE A 274 4.05 3.78 11.84
CA ILE A 274 3.31 4.69 12.73
C ILE A 274 4.04 6.03 12.87
N ASP A 275 5.36 6.01 13.06
CA ASP A 275 6.15 7.24 13.26
C ASP A 275 6.28 8.11 12.00
N GLY A 276 6.27 7.51 10.82
CA GLY A 276 6.31 8.24 9.54
C GLY A 276 4.96 8.25 8.83
N ILE A 277 3.87 8.27 9.60
CA ILE A 277 2.51 8.30 9.04
C ILE A 277 2.26 9.58 8.23
N GLU A 278 2.91 10.68 8.62
CA GLU A 278 2.85 11.98 7.95
C GLU A 278 3.51 11.98 6.56
N ASP A 279 4.41 11.04 6.30
CA ASP A 279 5.06 10.92 4.99
C ASP A 279 4.20 10.16 3.97
N MET A 280 3.13 9.49 4.42
CA MET A 280 2.20 8.75 3.55
C MET A 280 1.01 9.62 3.20
N PHE A 281 0.52 9.47 1.97
CA PHE A 281 -0.61 10.26 1.48
C PHE A 281 -1.83 9.39 1.18
N ALA A 282 -3.01 9.83 1.64
CA ALA A 282 -4.28 9.15 1.41
C ALA A 282 -4.25 7.63 1.67
N THR A 283 -3.62 7.20 2.77
CA THR A 283 -3.34 5.78 3.03
C THR A 283 -3.91 5.28 4.36
N LEU A 284 -4.67 4.17 4.30
CA LEU A 284 -5.06 3.40 5.48
C LEU A 284 -4.25 2.10 5.54
N LEU A 285 -3.35 1.99 6.53
CA LEU A 285 -2.61 0.75 6.82
C LEU A 285 -3.33 -0.04 7.92
N VAL A 286 -3.86 -1.20 7.59
CA VAL A 286 -4.54 -2.09 8.54
C VAL A 286 -3.67 -3.31 8.82
N VAL A 287 -3.40 -3.60 10.08
CA VAL A 287 -2.54 -4.70 10.51
C VAL A 287 -3.38 -5.70 11.29
N SER A 288 -3.66 -6.85 10.68
CA SER A 288 -4.44 -7.92 11.30
C SER A 288 -3.55 -8.88 12.07
N MET A 289 -3.90 -9.21 13.32
CA MET A 289 -3.18 -10.20 14.13
C MET A 289 -4.11 -10.99 15.06
N PRO A 290 -3.78 -12.24 15.41
CA PRO A 290 -4.61 -13.05 16.29
C PRO A 290 -4.51 -12.57 17.74
N ARG A 291 -5.58 -12.81 18.51
CA ARG A 291 -5.71 -12.38 19.91
C ARG A 291 -4.49 -12.66 20.79
N GLN A 292 -3.84 -13.81 20.62
CA GLN A 292 -2.69 -14.17 21.45
C GLN A 292 -1.55 -13.14 21.31
N MET A 293 -1.37 -12.54 20.13
CA MET A 293 -0.31 -11.55 19.88
C MET A 293 -0.51 -10.24 20.64
N SER A 294 -1.73 -9.94 21.09
CA SER A 294 -2.00 -8.73 21.88
C SER A 294 -1.58 -8.88 23.36
N VAL A 295 -1.49 -10.10 23.87
CA VAL A 295 -1.24 -10.39 25.30
C VAL A 295 0.04 -11.19 25.57
N ASP A 296 0.62 -11.82 24.55
CA ASP A 296 1.81 -12.66 24.70
C ASP A 296 3.04 -11.82 25.09
N VAL A 297 3.49 -11.98 26.35
CA VAL A 297 4.66 -11.29 26.93
C VAL A 297 6.01 -11.89 26.51
N GLN A 298 6.02 -12.93 25.67
CA GLN A 298 7.23 -13.57 25.15
C GLN A 298 7.45 -13.31 23.67
N ARG A 299 6.37 -13.09 22.90
CA ARG A 299 6.44 -12.86 21.45
C ARG A 299 5.50 -11.77 20.91
N GLY A 300 4.45 -11.42 21.64
CA GLY A 300 3.42 -10.46 21.22
C GLY A 300 3.84 -9.00 21.37
N LEU A 301 2.87 -8.10 21.15
CA LEU A 301 3.04 -6.65 21.26
C LEU A 301 3.70 -6.21 22.58
N PRO A 302 3.37 -6.77 23.76
CA PRO A 302 3.97 -6.33 25.03
C PRO A 302 5.50 -6.47 25.09
N VAL A 303 6.09 -7.35 24.28
CA VAL A 303 7.55 -7.54 24.23
C VAL A 303 8.26 -6.37 23.56
N TYR A 304 7.62 -5.75 22.57
CA TYR A 304 8.21 -4.66 21.81
C TYR A 304 7.64 -3.32 22.28
N HIS A 305 8.16 -2.85 23.40
CA HIS A 305 7.64 -1.71 24.15
C HIS A 305 7.47 -0.44 23.29
N ALA A 306 8.38 -0.20 22.35
CA ALA A 306 8.32 0.97 21.47
C ALA A 306 7.07 0.98 20.57
N LEU A 307 6.64 -0.18 20.04
CA LEU A 307 5.36 -0.27 19.33
C LEU A 307 4.19 -0.26 20.32
N TYR A 308 4.30 -1.01 21.42
CA TYR A 308 3.23 -1.14 22.41
C TYR A 308 2.77 0.23 22.92
N LEU A 309 3.67 1.14 23.31
CA LEU A 309 3.32 2.47 23.78
C LEU A 309 2.60 3.37 22.76
N ARG A 310 2.66 3.04 21.46
CA ARG A 310 1.96 3.80 20.40
C ARG A 310 0.56 3.29 20.14
N VAL A 311 0.27 2.06 20.56
CA VAL A 311 -0.96 1.35 20.21
C VAL A 311 -1.77 0.92 21.43
N ALA A 312 -1.16 0.93 22.62
CA ALA A 312 -1.79 0.51 23.85
C ALA A 312 -3.02 1.36 24.18
N ASP A 313 -3.99 0.71 24.82
CA ASP A 313 -5.18 1.34 25.36
C ASP A 313 -4.81 2.10 26.65
N ASP A 314 -4.14 3.24 26.54
CA ASP A 314 -3.75 4.05 27.72
C ASP A 314 -4.97 4.54 28.52
N VAL A 315 -6.07 4.81 27.82
CA VAL A 315 -7.37 5.15 28.40
C VAL A 315 -8.45 4.35 27.68
N TYR A 316 -9.16 3.48 28.41
CA TYR A 316 -10.26 2.69 27.86
C TYR A 316 -11.45 2.62 28.82
N ASP A 317 -12.64 2.46 28.22
CA ASP A 317 -13.87 2.14 28.94
C ASP A 317 -14.01 0.62 29.04
N GLN A 318 -14.44 0.12 30.20
CA GLN A 318 -14.59 -1.32 30.45
C GLN A 318 -15.75 -1.95 29.67
N ASN A 319 -16.74 -1.15 29.27
CA ASN A 319 -17.98 -1.60 28.64
C ASN A 319 -18.13 -1.08 27.21
N ARG A 320 -17.31 -0.11 26.77
CA ARG A 320 -17.39 0.47 25.42
C ARG A 320 -16.07 0.33 24.67
N ALA A 321 -16.15 -0.33 23.51
CA ALA A 321 -15.03 -0.41 22.60
C ALA A 321 -14.75 0.97 22.00
N ASN A 322 -13.48 1.33 21.84
CA ASN A 322 -13.07 2.56 21.19
C ASN A 322 -12.69 2.28 19.72
N PRO A 323 -13.57 2.54 18.73
CA PRO A 323 -13.27 2.28 17.34
C PRO A 323 -12.21 3.24 16.76
N LEU A 324 -11.95 4.38 17.43
CA LEU A 324 -10.91 5.33 17.03
C LEU A 324 -9.52 4.94 17.54
N GLY A 325 -9.42 3.93 18.42
CA GLY A 325 -8.15 3.45 18.95
C GLY A 325 -7.18 2.99 17.86
N SER A 326 -5.89 3.02 18.17
CA SER A 326 -4.85 2.44 17.30
C SER A 326 -4.86 0.92 17.32
N LEU A 327 -5.29 0.31 18.43
CA LEU A 327 -5.51 -1.13 18.59
C LEU A 327 -7.00 -1.39 18.82
N VAL A 328 -7.62 -2.16 17.93
CA VAL A 328 -9.05 -2.50 18.01
C VAL A 328 -9.20 -4.01 18.04
N ARG A 329 -9.97 -4.52 19.00
CA ARG A 329 -10.30 -5.95 19.10
C ARG A 329 -11.64 -6.18 18.43
N ILE A 330 -11.70 -7.15 17.52
CA ILE A 330 -12.93 -7.51 16.82
C ILE A 330 -13.30 -8.97 17.01
N SER A 331 -14.61 -9.21 17.02
CA SER A 331 -15.25 -10.52 17.05
C SER A 331 -16.46 -10.54 16.11
N ARG A 332 -16.98 -11.74 15.84
CA ARG A 332 -18.14 -11.93 14.97
C ARG A 332 -19.36 -12.43 15.75
#